data_AF-E0S9P5-F1
#
_entry.id   AF-E0S9P5-F1
#
_cell.length_a   1.000
_cell.length_b   1.000
_cell.length_c   1.000
_cell.angle_alpha   90.00
_cell.angle_beta   90.00
_cell.angle_gamma   90.00
#
_symmetry.space_group_name_H-M   'P 1'
#
loop_
_entity.id
_entity.type
_entity.pdbx_description
1 polymer ?
#
loop_
_entity_poly.entity_id
_entity_poly.type
_entity_poly.pdbx_seq_one_letter_code
_entity_poly.pdbx_strand_id
1 'polypeptide(L)'
;MDYSEAARSCLSRKDYSGYLENAKKQYELTGSPEDKREMEKATRTLSLHKDIEAFLKKKSEDYYDILGVPKNATQAEIKRAFNTLIMKFHPDKTGMDESSAVSGIIQNAYSTLGNPEKRRKYDMAREAPTFRASPRFSTPEDVMPNVFFNAFHSQGYQESFVYSNDFYEYLYSQMYRRFDHRRRPPTANDPDTQKILTFLVIIMLVLMAM
;
A
#
# COMPACT_ATOMS: atom_id res chain seq x y z
N MET A 1 -10.61 30.90 32.42
CA MET A 1 -10.17 29.60 31.91
C MET A 1 -9.23 29.89 30.77
N ASP A 2 -7.99 29.39 30.79
CA ASP A 2 -7.06 29.61 29.69
C ASP A 2 -7.41 28.66 28.55
N TYR A 3 -8.08 29.18 27.51
CA TYR A 3 -8.48 28.37 26.37
C TYR A 3 -7.28 27.97 25.50
N SER A 4 -6.14 28.68 25.61
CA SER A 4 -4.89 28.30 24.95
C SER A 4 -4.33 26.99 25.51
N GLU A 5 -4.36 26.82 26.84
CA GLU A 5 -3.94 25.57 27.48
C GLU A 5 -4.88 24.41 27.14
N ALA A 6 -6.20 24.66 27.17
CA ALA A 6 -7.19 23.67 26.77
C ALA A 6 -7.02 23.21 25.31
N ALA A 7 -6.72 24.15 24.40
CA ALA A 7 -6.45 23.88 22.99
C ALA A 7 -5.23 22.94 22.81
N ARG A 8 -4.13 23.19 23.54
CA ARG A 8 -2.93 22.32 23.53
C ARG A 8 -3.23 20.92 24.08
N SER A 9 -4.05 20.84 25.14
CA SER A 9 -4.49 19.57 25.71
C SER A 9 -5.34 18.75 24.74
N CYS A 10 -6.24 19.39 23.98
CA CYS A 10 -6.98 18.73 22.90
C CYS A 10 -6.06 18.20 21.80
N LEU A 11 -5.07 19.01 21.37
CA LEU A 11 -4.10 18.59 20.34
C LEU A 11 -3.29 17.37 20.77
N SER A 12 -2.83 17.33 22.03
CA SER A 12 -2.12 16.17 22.59
C SER A 12 -2.97 14.88 22.57
N ARG A 13 -4.28 15.03 22.79
CA ARG A 13 -5.25 13.92 22.73
C ARG A 13 -5.75 13.59 21.33
N LYS A 14 -5.20 14.25 20.29
CA LYS A 14 -5.65 14.14 18.88
C LYS A 14 -7.12 14.54 18.69
N ASP A 15 -7.68 15.33 19.61
CA ASP A 15 -9.01 15.92 19.50
C ASP A 15 -8.93 17.23 18.71
N TYR A 16 -8.89 17.13 17.39
CA TYR A 16 -8.76 18.31 16.51
C TYR A 16 -10.01 19.19 16.51
N SER A 17 -11.18 18.63 16.82
CA SER A 17 -12.42 19.39 16.94
C SER A 17 -12.38 20.28 18.18
N GLY A 18 -12.02 19.71 19.33
CA GLY A 18 -11.84 20.47 20.57
C GLY A 18 -10.68 21.47 20.47
N TYR A 19 -9.62 21.17 19.73
CA TYR A 19 -8.55 22.11 19.45
C TYR A 19 -9.06 23.38 18.76
N LEU A 20 -9.85 23.23 17.68
CA LEU A 20 -10.45 24.37 16.98
C LEU A 20 -11.43 25.15 17.87
N GLU A 21 -12.28 24.44 18.61
CA GLU A 21 -13.27 25.08 19.48
C GLU A 21 -12.59 25.98 20.54
N ASN A 22 -11.56 25.46 21.22
CA ASN A 22 -10.83 26.22 22.23
C ASN A 22 -10.00 27.36 21.61
N ALA A 23 -9.35 27.13 20.46
CA ALA A 23 -8.61 28.20 19.76
C ALA A 23 -9.53 29.35 19.32
N LYS A 24 -10.76 29.01 18.87
CA LYS A 24 -11.77 30.01 18.51
C LYS A 24 -12.24 30.81 19.73
N LYS A 25 -12.54 30.14 20.85
CA LYS A 25 -12.91 30.81 22.11
C LYS A 25 -11.80 31.74 22.61
N GLN A 26 -10.54 31.32 22.50
CA GLN A 26 -9.39 32.14 22.85
C GLN A 26 -9.34 33.41 21.99
N TYR A 27 -9.48 33.28 20.68
CA TYR A 27 -9.49 34.42 19.76
C TYR A 27 -10.68 35.37 20.01
N GLU A 28 -11.87 34.82 20.28
CA GLU A 28 -13.07 35.62 20.62
C GLU A 28 -12.87 36.44 21.91
N LEU A 29 -12.07 35.95 22.86
CA LEU A 29 -11.77 36.64 24.11
C LEU A 29 -10.70 37.72 23.97
N THR A 30 -9.63 37.45 23.21
CA THR A 30 -8.45 38.34 23.15
C THR A 30 -8.46 39.27 21.94
N GLY A 31 -9.03 38.84 20.82
CA GLY A 31 -8.90 39.51 19.51
C GLY A 31 -7.46 39.57 18.98
N SER A 32 -6.51 38.88 19.60
CA SER A 32 -5.08 39.00 19.28
C SER A 32 -4.75 38.45 17.88
N PRO A 33 -3.84 39.09 17.12
CA PRO A 33 -3.30 38.53 15.89
C PRO A 33 -2.65 37.16 16.07
N GLU A 34 -2.10 36.86 17.25
CA GLU A 34 -1.53 35.55 17.58
C GLU A 34 -2.59 34.47 17.68
N ASP A 35 -3.66 34.75 18.43
CA ASP A 35 -4.76 33.80 18.61
C ASP A 35 -5.53 33.59 17.31
N LYS A 36 -5.61 34.62 16.45
CA LYS A 36 -6.12 34.45 15.08
C LYS A 36 -5.30 33.45 14.28
N ARG A 37 -3.96 33.54 14.32
CA ARG A 37 -3.07 32.59 13.63
C ARG A 37 -3.23 31.17 14.17
N GLU A 38 -3.39 31.02 15.48
CA GLU A 38 -3.59 29.71 16.10
C GLU A 38 -4.96 29.11 15.74
N MET A 39 -6.03 29.92 15.70
CA MET A 39 -7.35 29.49 15.22
C MET A 39 -7.32 29.06 13.74
N GLU A 40 -6.63 29.83 12.87
CA GLU A 40 -6.45 29.47 11.47
C GLU A 40 -5.68 28.15 11.31
N LYS A 41 -4.62 27.96 12.12
CA LYS A 41 -3.87 26.71 12.19
C LYS A 41 -4.78 25.56 12.62
N ALA A 42 -5.56 25.72 13.69
CA ALA A 42 -6.51 24.71 14.16
C ALA A 42 -7.55 24.34 13.09
N THR A 43 -8.02 25.32 12.32
CA THR A 43 -8.96 25.10 11.22
C THR A 43 -8.33 24.24 10.12
N ARG A 44 -7.09 24.55 9.72
CA ARG A 44 -6.35 23.78 8.72
C ARG A 44 -6.08 22.35 9.19
N THR A 45 -5.67 22.19 10.45
CA THR A 45 -5.44 20.89 11.09
C THR A 45 -6.71 20.04 11.07
N LEU A 46 -7.86 20.60 11.49
CA LEU A 46 -9.12 19.86 11.47
C LEU A 46 -9.55 19.48 10.04
N SER A 47 -9.42 20.40 9.07
CA SER A 47 -9.73 20.12 7.67
C SER A 47 -8.87 18.98 7.13
N LEU A 48 -7.58 19.00 7.42
CA LEU A 48 -6.64 17.99 6.98
C LEU A 48 -6.92 16.62 7.59
N HIS A 49 -7.21 16.57 8.89
CA HIS A 49 -7.59 15.32 9.56
C HIS A 49 -8.87 14.73 8.93
N LYS A 50 -9.89 15.55 8.67
CA LYS A 50 -11.10 15.09 7.97
C LYS A 50 -10.81 14.53 6.57
N ASP A 51 -9.89 15.17 5.84
CA ASP A 51 -9.46 14.67 4.53
C ASP A 51 -8.75 13.30 4.64
N ILE A 52 -7.90 13.13 5.66
CA ILE A 52 -7.21 11.86 5.96
C ILE A 52 -8.23 10.77 6.32
N GLU A 53 -9.16 11.06 7.23
CA GLU A 53 -10.22 10.12 7.60
C GLU A 53 -11.08 9.73 6.40
N ALA A 54 -11.49 10.70 5.59
CA ALA A 54 -12.27 10.45 4.38
C ALA A 54 -11.51 9.56 3.39
N PHE A 55 -10.20 9.79 3.25
CA PHE A 55 -9.34 8.97 2.40
C PHE A 55 -9.25 7.53 2.90
N LEU A 56 -9.01 7.34 4.21
CA LEU A 56 -8.93 6.01 4.82
C LEU A 56 -10.27 5.27 4.79
N LYS A 57 -11.38 6.00 4.89
CA LYS A 57 -12.73 5.44 4.77
C LYS A 57 -13.08 5.02 3.35
N LYS A 58 -12.57 5.74 2.33
CA LYS A 58 -12.75 5.39 0.93
C LYS A 58 -11.91 4.13 0.62
N LYS A 59 -12.50 2.95 0.87
CA LYS A 59 -11.92 1.65 0.52
C LYS A 59 -11.89 1.48 -1.01
N SER A 60 -10.95 2.17 -1.65
CA SER A 60 -10.67 2.01 -3.08
C SER A 60 -9.55 1.01 -3.26
N GLU A 61 -9.84 -0.08 -3.97
CA GLU A 61 -8.83 -1.03 -4.42
C GLU A 61 -8.18 -0.59 -5.74
N ASP A 62 -8.74 0.45 -6.40
CA ASP A 62 -8.20 1.01 -7.63
C ASP A 62 -7.16 2.12 -7.35
N TYR A 63 -5.96 1.94 -7.91
CA TYR A 63 -4.86 2.90 -7.83
C TYR A 63 -5.14 4.21 -8.56
N TYR A 64 -5.96 4.21 -9.62
CA TYR A 64 -6.34 5.45 -10.30
C TYR A 64 -7.25 6.31 -9.42
N ASP A 65 -8.19 5.68 -8.72
CA ASP A 65 -9.09 6.34 -7.76
C ASP A 65 -8.37 6.84 -6.51
N ILE A 66 -7.31 6.13 -6.08
CA ILE A 66 -6.42 6.54 -4.99
C ILE A 66 -5.65 7.81 -5.36
N LEU A 67 -5.13 7.89 -6.59
CA LEU A 67 -4.43 9.08 -7.08
C LEU A 67 -5.39 10.18 -7.55
N GLY A 68 -6.68 9.89 -7.68
CA GLY A 68 -7.69 10.85 -8.14
C GLY A 68 -7.53 11.24 -9.61
N VAL A 69 -7.04 10.31 -10.44
CA VAL A 69 -6.79 10.54 -11.88
C VAL A 69 -7.64 9.59 -12.73
N PRO A 70 -8.02 9.96 -13.95
CA PRO A 70 -8.74 9.05 -14.83
C PRO A 70 -7.84 7.92 -15.36
N LYS A 71 -8.43 6.82 -15.81
CA LYS A 71 -7.68 5.65 -16.31
C LYS A 71 -6.80 5.95 -17.53
N ASN A 72 -7.22 6.91 -18.36
CA ASN A 72 -6.46 7.39 -19.51
C ASN A 72 -5.39 8.44 -19.16
N ALA A 73 -5.17 8.72 -17.87
CA ALA A 73 -4.18 9.70 -17.43
C ALA A 73 -2.79 9.35 -17.98
N THR A 74 -2.09 10.38 -18.42
CA THR A 74 -0.71 10.30 -18.87
C THR A 74 0.23 10.09 -17.68
N GLN A 75 1.47 9.64 -17.95
CA GLN A 75 2.49 9.50 -16.90
C GLN A 75 2.80 10.83 -16.20
N ALA A 76 2.72 11.95 -16.93
CA ALA A 76 2.90 13.28 -16.37
C ALA A 76 1.79 13.64 -15.38
N GLU A 77 0.53 13.33 -15.70
CA GLU A 77 -0.62 13.57 -14.82
C GLU A 77 -0.57 12.70 -13.57
N ILE A 78 -0.22 11.42 -13.71
CA ILE A 78 -0.02 10.49 -12.58
C ILE A 78 1.06 11.02 -11.63
N LYS A 79 2.21 11.44 -12.16
CA LYS A 79 3.31 12.01 -11.36
C LYS A 79 2.90 13.32 -10.69
N ARG A 80 2.17 14.18 -11.39
CA ARG A 80 1.67 15.44 -10.83
C ARG A 80 0.71 15.20 -9.68
N ALA A 81 -0.25 14.31 -9.85
CA ALA A 81 -1.22 13.94 -8.82
C ALA A 81 -0.53 13.33 -7.59
N PHE A 82 0.41 12.41 -7.80
CA PHE A 82 1.25 11.85 -6.73
C PHE A 82 1.96 12.94 -5.92
N ASN A 83 2.66 13.86 -6.60
CA ASN A 83 3.39 14.94 -5.93
C ASN A 83 2.45 15.84 -5.11
N THR A 84 1.28 16.20 -5.66
CA THR A 84 0.28 17.02 -4.95
C THR A 84 -0.23 16.31 -3.70
N LEU A 85 -0.55 15.02 -3.79
CA LEU A 85 -1.07 14.25 -2.67
C LEU A 85 -0.02 14.04 -1.58
N ILE A 86 1.22 13.69 -1.94
CA ILE A 86 2.32 13.56 -0.96
C ILE A 86 2.61 14.89 -0.28
N MET A 87 2.65 16.01 -1.02
CA MET A 87 2.85 17.32 -0.38
C MET A 87 1.74 17.68 0.61
N LYS A 88 0.52 17.17 0.42
CA LYS A 88 -0.62 17.38 1.32
C LYS A 88 -0.59 16.45 2.54
N PHE A 89 -0.23 15.19 2.36
CA PHE A 89 -0.36 14.14 3.38
C PHE A 89 0.97 13.65 3.96
N HIS A 90 2.11 14.27 3.64
CA HIS A 90 3.39 13.83 4.21
C HIS A 90 3.46 14.09 5.72
N PRO A 91 3.85 13.10 6.56
CA PRO A 91 3.82 13.21 8.02
C PRO A 91 4.67 14.38 8.55
N ASP A 92 5.80 14.68 7.91
CA ASP A 92 6.66 15.83 8.27
C ASP A 92 5.94 17.19 8.17
N LYS A 93 5.02 17.33 7.21
CA LYS A 93 4.27 18.58 7.02
C LYS A 93 3.01 18.65 7.88
N THR A 94 2.39 17.50 8.13
CA THR A 94 1.09 17.43 8.82
C THR A 94 1.25 17.30 10.33
N GLY A 95 2.36 16.71 10.80
CA GLY A 95 2.56 16.38 12.20
C GLY A 95 1.58 15.34 12.74
N MET A 96 0.89 14.61 11.85
CA MET A 96 -0.13 13.62 12.19
C MET A 96 0.34 12.22 11.82
N ASP A 97 0.27 11.29 12.78
CA ASP A 97 0.66 9.89 12.56
C ASP A 97 -0.21 9.20 11.50
N GLU A 98 -1.51 9.51 11.48
CA GLU A 98 -2.51 8.96 10.54
C GLU A 98 -2.16 9.25 9.07
N SER A 99 -1.44 10.35 8.85
CA SER A 99 -0.97 10.80 7.54
C SER A 99 0.03 9.82 6.92
N SER A 100 0.73 9.03 7.74
CA SER A 100 1.67 8.00 7.30
C SER A 100 0.95 6.89 6.52
N ALA A 101 -0.20 6.42 7.02
CA ALA A 101 -0.99 5.38 6.36
C ALA A 101 -1.47 5.84 4.98
N VAL A 102 -1.99 7.06 4.88
CA VAL A 102 -2.43 7.66 3.61
C VAL A 102 -1.26 7.83 2.64
N SER A 103 -0.12 8.36 3.12
CA SER A 103 1.09 8.51 2.30
C SER A 103 1.61 7.17 1.74
N GLY A 104 1.57 6.10 2.55
CA GLY A 104 1.93 4.76 2.10
C GLY A 104 1.03 4.23 1.00
N ILE A 105 -0.30 4.43 1.12
CA ILE A 105 -1.27 4.05 0.08
C ILE A 105 -0.99 4.81 -1.23
N ILE A 106 -0.74 6.12 -1.14
CA ILE A 106 -0.41 6.96 -2.30
C ILE A 106 0.90 6.50 -2.97
N GLN A 107 1.93 6.20 -2.18
CA GLN A 107 3.20 5.69 -2.70
C GLN A 107 3.04 4.34 -3.39
N ASN A 108 2.24 3.42 -2.83
CA ASN A 108 1.97 2.14 -3.46
C ASN A 108 1.29 2.31 -4.83
N ALA A 109 0.25 3.14 -4.90
CA ALA A 109 -0.45 3.44 -6.15
C ALA A 109 0.50 4.03 -7.21
N TYR A 110 1.34 4.99 -6.83
CA TYR A 110 2.34 5.57 -7.74
C TYR A 110 3.43 4.58 -8.15
N SER A 111 3.88 3.70 -7.23
CA SER A 111 4.89 2.68 -7.54
C SER A 111 4.45 1.71 -8.63
N THR A 112 3.13 1.53 -8.77
CA THR A 112 2.51 0.71 -9.82
C THR A 112 2.20 1.54 -11.07
N LEU A 113 1.46 2.64 -10.94
CA LEU A 113 0.97 3.41 -12.09
C LEU A 113 2.03 4.30 -12.75
N GLY A 114 3.01 4.77 -11.97
CA GLY A 114 4.10 5.64 -12.43
C GLY A 114 5.16 4.92 -13.25
N ASN A 115 5.20 3.58 -13.23
CA ASN A 115 6.04 2.79 -14.13
C ASN A 115 5.16 2.23 -15.27
N PRO A 116 5.46 2.53 -16.55
CA PRO A 116 4.66 2.07 -17.68
C PRO A 116 4.45 0.56 -17.76
N GLU A 117 5.47 -0.24 -17.43
CA GLU A 117 5.40 -1.69 -17.48
C GLU A 117 4.53 -2.26 -16.36
N LYS A 118 4.71 -1.75 -15.13
CA LYS A 118 3.88 -2.14 -13.98
C LYS A 118 2.43 -1.71 -14.16
N ARG A 119 2.19 -0.51 -14.70
CA ARG A 119 0.85 -0.04 -15.08
C ARG A 119 0.20 -0.97 -16.08
N ARG A 120 0.91 -1.37 -17.14
CA ARG A 120 0.38 -2.33 -18.13
C ARG A 120 -0.01 -3.65 -17.48
N LYS A 121 0.84 -4.20 -16.61
CA LYS A 121 0.54 -5.43 -15.84
C LYS A 121 -0.69 -5.26 -14.94
N TYR A 122 -0.79 -4.12 -14.27
CA TYR A 122 -1.93 -3.78 -13.42
C TYR A 122 -3.23 -3.68 -14.22
N ASP A 123 -3.23 -2.96 -15.34
CA ASP A 123 -4.40 -2.80 -16.21
C ASP A 123 -4.83 -4.17 -16.78
N MET A 124 -3.88 -5.00 -17.21
CA MET A 124 -4.16 -6.37 -17.68
C MET A 124 -4.76 -7.26 -16.57
N ALA A 125 -4.22 -7.22 -15.36
CA ALA A 125 -4.73 -8.02 -14.24
C ALA A 125 -6.15 -7.60 -13.83
N ARG A 126 -6.51 -6.33 -14.04
CA ARG A 126 -7.85 -5.81 -13.76
C ARG A 126 -8.88 -6.14 -14.84
N GLU A 127 -8.45 -6.17 -16.09
CA GLU A 127 -9.30 -6.49 -17.24
C GLU A 127 -9.44 -8.00 -17.45
N ALA A 128 -8.49 -8.79 -16.93
CA ALA A 128 -8.59 -10.23 -16.93
C ALA A 128 -9.91 -10.63 -16.26
N PRO A 129 -10.78 -11.40 -16.93
CA PRO A 129 -11.98 -11.91 -16.30
C PRO A 129 -11.51 -12.66 -15.05
N THR A 130 -12.05 -12.29 -13.89
CA THR A 130 -11.88 -13.09 -12.68
C THR A 130 -12.34 -14.49 -13.03
N PHE A 131 -11.39 -15.38 -13.31
CA PHE A 131 -11.69 -16.77 -13.63
C PHE A 131 -12.21 -17.37 -12.32
N ARG A 132 -13.52 -17.21 -12.08
CA ARG A 132 -14.32 -18.06 -11.19
C ARG A 132 -14.58 -19.43 -11.82
N ALA A 133 -13.86 -19.77 -12.88
CA ALA A 133 -13.64 -21.17 -13.18
C ALA A 133 -12.52 -21.60 -12.24
N SER A 134 -12.80 -22.55 -11.35
CA SER A 134 -11.77 -23.41 -10.78
C SER A 134 -10.81 -23.74 -11.91
N PRO A 135 -9.59 -23.18 -11.91
CA PRO A 135 -8.67 -23.53 -12.97
C PRO A 135 -8.47 -25.02 -12.76
N ARG A 136 -8.64 -25.83 -13.82
CA ARG A 136 -8.13 -27.19 -13.80
C ARG A 136 -6.62 -27.06 -13.75
N PHE A 137 -6.09 -26.70 -12.59
CA PHE A 137 -4.69 -26.78 -12.26
C PHE A 137 -4.42 -28.27 -12.10
N SER A 138 -3.93 -28.88 -13.16
CA SER A 138 -3.57 -30.30 -13.15
C SER A 138 -2.25 -30.52 -12.42
N THR A 139 -1.38 -29.50 -12.37
CA THR A 139 -0.07 -29.61 -11.73
C THR A 139 0.28 -28.36 -10.91
N PRO A 140 1.11 -28.53 -9.85
CA PRO A 140 1.61 -27.43 -9.02
C PRO A 140 2.39 -26.35 -9.79
N GLU A 141 3.02 -26.71 -10.92
CA GLU A 141 3.81 -25.79 -11.76
C GLU A 141 2.95 -24.69 -12.41
N ASP A 142 1.69 -24.97 -12.74
CA ASP A 142 0.76 -24.00 -13.35
C ASP A 142 0.24 -22.95 -12.34
N VAL A 143 0.28 -23.29 -11.05
CA VAL A 143 -0.20 -22.45 -9.94
C VAL A 143 0.88 -21.48 -9.48
N MET A 144 2.14 -21.88 -9.61
CA MET A 144 3.32 -21.17 -9.10
C MET A 144 3.38 -19.71 -9.56
N PRO A 145 3.36 -19.37 -10.86
CA PRO A 145 3.58 -17.99 -11.30
C PRO A 145 2.56 -17.01 -10.73
N ASN A 146 1.29 -17.42 -10.63
CA ASN A 146 0.21 -16.58 -10.16
C ASN A 146 0.19 -16.43 -8.63
N VAL A 147 0.52 -17.49 -7.88
CA VAL A 147 0.58 -17.44 -6.42
C VAL A 147 1.82 -16.69 -5.94
N PHE A 148 2.97 -16.89 -6.60
CA PHE A 148 4.19 -16.12 -6.31
C PHE A 148 3.99 -14.64 -6.63
N PHE A 149 3.39 -14.31 -7.78
CA PHE A 149 3.07 -12.92 -8.13
C PHE A 149 2.14 -12.26 -7.09
N ASN A 150 1.07 -12.96 -6.69
CA ASN A 150 0.14 -12.43 -5.68
C ASN A 150 0.77 -12.32 -4.28
N ALA A 151 1.58 -13.30 -3.87
CA ALA A 151 2.29 -13.25 -2.57
C ALA A 151 3.32 -12.12 -2.54
N PHE A 152 4.09 -11.96 -3.63
CA PHE A 152 5.05 -10.89 -3.85
C PHE A 152 4.42 -9.49 -3.83
N HIS A 153 3.19 -9.35 -4.35
CA HIS A 153 2.46 -8.08 -4.34
C HIS A 153 1.65 -7.83 -3.06
N SER A 154 1.33 -8.86 -2.27
CA SER A 154 0.51 -8.72 -1.05
C SER A 154 1.30 -8.24 0.17
N GLN A 155 2.60 -8.49 0.23
CA GLN A 155 3.49 -7.97 1.28
C GLN A 155 4.44 -6.94 0.65
N GLY A 156 3.99 -5.71 0.48
CA GLY A 156 4.86 -4.67 -0.07
C GLY A 156 6.08 -4.46 0.83
N TYR A 157 7.26 -4.96 0.45
CA TYR A 157 8.54 -4.59 1.07
C TYR A 157 9.76 -4.79 0.17
N GLN A 158 10.79 -4.06 0.59
CA GLN A 158 12.13 -3.85 0.06
C GLN A 158 12.91 -5.13 -0.31
N GLU A 159 13.90 -4.91 -1.17
CA GLU A 159 14.78 -5.81 -1.94
C GLU A 159 15.52 -6.96 -1.22
N SER A 160 15.08 -7.55 -0.10
CA SER A 160 15.97 -8.51 0.61
C SER A 160 15.34 -9.76 1.21
N PHE A 161 14.29 -10.34 0.60
CA PHE A 161 13.73 -11.60 1.11
C PHE A 161 13.42 -12.67 0.05
N VAL A 162 14.16 -12.69 -1.07
CA VAL A 162 14.01 -13.75 -2.09
C VAL A 162 15.11 -14.80 -2.00
N TYR A 163 15.60 -15.15 -0.80
CA TYR A 163 16.63 -16.20 -0.67
C TYR A 163 16.59 -16.91 0.70
N SER A 164 15.42 -17.23 1.25
CA SER A 164 15.35 -18.27 2.28
C SER A 164 14.73 -19.54 1.71
N ASN A 165 15.51 -20.63 1.72
CA ASN A 165 15.01 -21.98 1.44
C ASN A 165 13.75 -22.29 2.26
N ASP A 166 13.66 -21.75 3.48
CA ASP A 166 12.58 -22.03 4.42
C ASP A 166 11.22 -21.49 3.98
N PHE A 167 11.15 -20.32 3.33
CA PHE A 167 9.88 -19.75 2.88
C PHE A 167 9.38 -20.43 1.59
N TYR A 168 10.32 -20.75 0.70
CA TYR A 168 10.05 -21.56 -0.48
C TYR A 168 9.51 -22.94 -0.08
N GLU A 169 10.22 -23.65 0.80
CA GLU A 169 9.81 -24.96 1.33
C GLU A 169 8.46 -24.90 2.06
N TYR A 170 8.20 -23.81 2.80
CA TYR A 170 6.91 -23.60 3.46
C TYR A 170 5.75 -23.46 2.47
N LEU A 171 5.88 -22.62 1.44
CA LEU A 171 4.84 -22.42 0.44
C LEU A 171 4.66 -23.64 -0.46
N TYR A 172 5.75 -24.26 -0.91
CA TYR A 172 5.70 -25.51 -1.67
C TYR A 172 5.02 -26.62 -0.87
N SER A 173 5.42 -26.84 0.39
CA SER A 173 4.84 -27.90 1.23
C SER A 173 3.38 -27.65 1.62
N GLN A 174 2.92 -26.40 1.69
CA GLN A 174 1.50 -26.10 1.89
C GLN A 174 0.65 -26.37 0.65
N MET A 175 1.18 -26.12 -0.54
CA MET A 175 0.45 -26.33 -1.79
C MET A 175 0.30 -27.82 -2.13
N TYR A 176 1.38 -28.61 -2.02
CA TYR A 176 1.33 -30.05 -2.29
C TYR A 176 0.37 -30.82 -1.36
N ARG A 177 0.27 -30.42 -0.08
CA ARG A 177 -0.71 -30.99 0.86
C ARG A 177 -2.16 -30.78 0.44
N ARG A 178 -2.45 -29.73 -0.33
CA ARG A 178 -3.79 -29.41 -0.84
C ARG A 178 -4.15 -30.17 -2.11
N PHE A 179 -3.17 -30.65 -2.89
CA PHE A 179 -3.41 -31.24 -4.21
C PHE A 179 -3.25 -32.76 -4.30
N ASP A 180 -2.62 -33.45 -3.33
CA ASP A 180 -2.54 -34.93 -3.36
C ASP A 180 -2.65 -35.54 -1.95
N HIS A 181 -3.53 -36.54 -1.77
CA HIS A 181 -3.68 -37.31 -0.52
C HIS A 181 -3.02 -38.71 -0.60
N ARG A 182 -2.36 -39.06 -1.73
CA ARG A 182 -1.86 -40.43 -1.93
C ARG A 182 -0.38 -40.55 -2.32
N ARG A 183 0.42 -39.48 -2.27
CA ARG A 183 1.87 -39.54 -2.48
C ARG A 183 2.65 -38.88 -1.35
N ARG A 184 3.77 -39.51 -0.97
CA ARG A 184 4.71 -38.99 0.03
C ARG A 184 5.30 -37.66 -0.48
N PRO A 185 5.55 -36.67 0.41
CA PRO A 185 6.15 -35.40 0.00
C PRO A 185 7.56 -35.64 -0.58
N PRO A 186 7.92 -34.98 -1.69
CA PRO A 186 9.27 -35.04 -2.22
C PRO A 186 10.24 -34.45 -1.20
N THR A 187 11.37 -35.14 -0.99
CA THR A 187 12.44 -34.67 -0.10
C THR A 187 13.53 -33.99 -0.92
N ALA A 188 14.34 -33.12 -0.30
CA ALA A 188 15.44 -32.42 -0.98
C ALA A 188 16.45 -33.33 -1.71
N ASN A 189 16.49 -34.63 -1.39
CA ASN A 189 17.35 -35.63 -2.02
C ASN A 189 16.64 -36.47 -3.10
N ASP A 190 15.41 -36.12 -3.49
CA ASP A 190 14.68 -36.79 -4.55
C ASP A 190 15.26 -36.39 -5.92
N PRO A 191 15.71 -37.35 -6.75
CA PRO A 191 16.35 -37.07 -8.04
C PRO A 191 15.47 -36.29 -9.02
N ASP A 192 14.15 -36.37 -8.91
CA ASP A 192 13.26 -35.61 -9.81
C ASP A 192 13.06 -34.17 -9.31
N THR A 193 13.07 -33.95 -7.99
CA THR A 193 13.07 -32.61 -7.37
C THR A 193 14.36 -31.85 -7.67
N GLN A 194 15.51 -32.55 -7.68
CA GLN A 194 16.82 -32.00 -8.05
C GLN A 194 16.88 -31.54 -9.51
N LYS A 195 16.25 -32.28 -10.43
CA LYS A 195 16.16 -31.87 -11.85
C LYS A 195 15.27 -30.64 -12.03
N ILE A 196 14.18 -30.53 -11.28
CA ILE A 196 13.28 -29.37 -11.34
C ILE A 196 13.95 -28.12 -10.76
N LEU A 197 14.62 -28.23 -9.61
CA LEU A 197 15.37 -27.13 -9.00
C LEU A 197 16.49 -26.64 -9.92
N THR A 198 17.26 -27.54 -10.51
CA THR A 198 18.35 -27.17 -11.43
C THR A 198 17.83 -26.49 -12.69
N PHE A 199 16.71 -26.95 -13.26
CA PHE A 199 16.09 -26.32 -14.43
C PHE A 199 15.53 -24.92 -14.12
N LEU A 200 14.90 -24.75 -12.96
CA LEU A 200 14.38 -23.44 -12.51
C LEU A 200 15.49 -22.43 -12.22
N VAL A 201 16.60 -22.87 -11.60
CA VAL A 201 17.77 -22.02 -11.35
C VAL A 201 18.42 -21.58 -12.67
N ILE A 202 18.51 -22.47 -13.66
CA ILE A 202 19.06 -22.14 -14.99
C ILE A 202 18.16 -21.12 -15.72
N ILE A 203 16.84 -21.30 -15.69
CA ILE A 203 15.89 -20.34 -16.28
C ILE A 203 15.99 -18.98 -15.59
N MET A 204 16.12 -18.95 -14.26
CA MET A 204 16.32 -17.71 -13.49
C MET A 204 17.63 -17.01 -13.83
N LEU A 205 18.74 -17.75 -13.95
CA LEU A 205 20.04 -17.17 -14.33
C LEU A 205 20.04 -16.60 -15.75
N VAL A 206 19.32 -17.24 -16.69
CA VAL A 206 19.15 -16.75 -18.07
C VAL A 206 18.28 -15.48 -18.10
N LEU A 207 17.26 -15.39 -17.24
CA LEU A 207 16.40 -14.20 -17.14
C LEU A 207 17.08 -13.00 -16.45
N MET A 208 18.09 -13.23 -15.61
CA MET A 208 18.85 -12.15 -14.97
C MET A 208 19.98 -11.58 -15.85
N ALA A 209 20.31 -12.22 -16.97
CA ALA A 209 21.39 -11.82 -17.87
C ALA A 209 20.93 -11.03 -19.12
N MET A 210 19.65 -10.65 -19.19
CA MET A 210 19.04 -9.86 -20.28
C MET A 210 18.57 -8.48 -19.80
#